data_AF-A0AAU3TXZ3-F1
#
_entry.id   AF-A0AAU3TXZ3-F1
#
_cell.length_a   1.000
_cell.length_b   1.000
_cell.length_c   1.000
_cell.angle_alpha   90.00
_cell.angle_beta   90.00
_cell.angle_gamma   90.00
#
_symmetry.space_group_name_H-M   'P 1'
#
loop_
_entity.id
_entity.type
_entity.pdbx_description
1 polymer ?
#
loop_
_entity_poly.entity_id
_entity_poly.type
_entity_poly.pdbx_seq_one_letter_code
_entity_poly.pdbx_strand_id
1 'polypeptide(L)'
;MARSQNALDGGSIADEIIGYRREIADLSQRIKNRRLQVLGLYGTPIVLLLLILSWAGLKVFIWLHGDIPSAVNGICFAGIVILALATGAQFYAEFDSEIWEDSGTSVRGLKLELALAEERHVLEIRQRTPPPQDRQASYKEKLPAEVSRLRQDSAHYRRLHLLMQWLLFVSSAAIAAVTAWYDPPQPAKGVLIGLGFTVTVITAAAGYFKPRERAFNLQQTADSIQQHITALELGIAPYNAPQEKVNLELFATTVEGLRAEQRMREQQLDQPQQGQQQVI
;
A
#
# COMPACT_ATOMS: atom_id res chain seq x y z
N MET A 1 42.06 -20.09 -31.24
CA MET A 1 40.76 -20.74 -30.99
C MET A 1 40.32 -20.50 -29.54
N ALA A 2 39.98 -19.25 -29.17
CA ALA A 2 39.62 -18.90 -27.79
C ALA A 2 38.48 -17.85 -27.73
N ARG A 3 37.52 -17.93 -28.65
CA ARG A 3 36.41 -16.97 -28.77
C ARG A 3 35.01 -17.58 -28.77
N SER A 4 34.88 -18.90 -28.59
CA SER A 4 33.56 -19.58 -28.63
C SER A 4 33.08 -20.14 -27.29
N GLN A 5 33.82 -20.00 -26.19
CA GLN A 5 33.35 -20.42 -24.85
C GLN A 5 32.54 -19.33 -24.13
N ASN A 6 32.85 -18.05 -24.32
CA ASN A 6 32.11 -16.95 -23.66
C ASN A 6 30.68 -16.74 -24.16
N ALA A 7 30.33 -17.22 -25.36
CA ALA A 7 28.99 -17.06 -25.92
C ALA A 7 27.99 -18.10 -25.41
N LEU A 8 28.46 -19.26 -24.93
CA LEU A 8 27.62 -20.33 -24.39
C LEU A 8 27.25 -20.10 -22.91
N ASP A 9 28.16 -19.51 -22.12
CA ASP A 9 27.88 -19.12 -20.73
C ASP A 9 26.92 -17.93 -20.61
N GLY A 10 26.98 -16.98 -21.54
CA GLY A 10 26.10 -15.81 -21.53
C GLY A 10 24.62 -16.15 -21.75
N GLY A 11 24.33 -17.19 -22.55
CA GLY A 11 22.97 -17.71 -22.75
C GLY A 11 22.43 -18.43 -21.52
N SER A 12 23.25 -19.28 -20.90
CA SER A 12 22.87 -20.02 -19.68
C SER A 12 22.54 -19.08 -18.51
N ILE A 13 23.36 -18.05 -18.28
CA ILE A 13 23.15 -17.09 -17.18
C ILE A 13 21.92 -16.21 -17.44
N ALA A 14 21.72 -15.78 -18.70
CA ALA A 14 20.54 -15.00 -19.06
C ALA A 14 19.24 -15.81 -18.90
N ASP A 15 19.24 -17.07 -19.33
CA ASP A 15 18.10 -17.98 -19.18
C ASP A 15 17.79 -18.28 -17.70
N GLU A 16 18.83 -18.42 -16.87
CA GLU A 16 18.71 -18.63 -15.43
C GLU A 16 18.13 -17.38 -14.72
N ILE A 17 18.58 -16.18 -15.10
CA ILE A 17 18.01 -14.91 -14.62
C ILE A 17 16.54 -14.74 -15.05
N ILE A 18 16.20 -15.11 -16.29
CA ILE A 18 14.83 -15.03 -16.81
C ILE A 18 13.92 -16.03 -16.08
N GLY A 19 14.38 -17.25 -15.86
CA GLY A 19 13.67 -18.28 -15.09
C GLY A 19 13.36 -17.80 -13.67
N TYR A 20 14.35 -17.23 -13.00
CA TYR A 20 14.21 -16.67 -11.66
C TYR A 20 13.22 -15.49 -11.60
N ARG A 21 13.25 -14.56 -12.56
CA ARG A 21 12.28 -13.47 -12.62
C ARG A 21 10.85 -13.97 -12.82
N ARG A 22 10.67 -15.02 -13.61
CA ARG A 22 9.36 -15.66 -13.82
C ARG A 22 8.85 -16.31 -12.53
N GLU A 23 9.71 -16.98 -11.78
CA GLU A 23 9.37 -17.59 -10.49
C GLU A 23 8.93 -16.54 -9.45
N ILE A 24 9.69 -15.44 -9.30
CA ILE A 24 9.29 -14.33 -8.42
C ILE A 24 7.95 -13.72 -8.86
N ALA A 25 7.78 -13.49 -10.16
CA ALA A 25 6.55 -12.89 -10.69
C ALA A 25 5.33 -13.78 -10.42
N ASP A 26 5.49 -15.10 -10.59
CA ASP A 26 4.46 -16.08 -10.31
C ASP A 26 4.10 -16.11 -8.82
N LEU A 27 5.09 -16.22 -7.92
CA LEU A 27 4.89 -16.18 -6.47
C LEU A 27 4.21 -14.86 -6.02
N SER A 28 4.62 -13.72 -6.58
CA SER A 28 4.01 -12.42 -6.29
C SER A 28 2.53 -12.38 -6.71
N GLN A 29 2.20 -12.96 -7.86
CA GLN A 29 0.84 -13.04 -8.37
C GLN A 29 -0.03 -13.97 -7.51
N ARG A 30 0.49 -15.15 -7.14
CA ARG A 30 -0.17 -16.08 -6.22
C ARG A 30 -0.47 -15.44 -4.87
N ILE A 31 0.47 -14.68 -4.31
CA ILE A 31 0.26 -13.93 -3.06
C ILE A 31 -0.88 -12.91 -3.20
N LYS A 32 -0.95 -12.18 -4.32
CA LYS A 32 -2.04 -11.21 -4.55
C LYS A 32 -3.40 -11.90 -4.64
N ASN A 33 -3.49 -12.97 -5.41
CA ASN A 33 -4.72 -13.75 -5.57
C ASN A 33 -5.16 -14.34 -4.22
N ARG A 34 -4.23 -14.95 -3.47
CA ARG A 34 -4.52 -15.53 -2.16
C ARG A 34 -4.94 -14.49 -1.13
N ARG A 35 -4.36 -13.29 -1.14
CA ARG A 35 -4.83 -12.19 -0.27
C ARG A 35 -6.27 -11.79 -0.58
N LEU A 36 -6.64 -11.72 -1.85
CA LEU A 36 -7.99 -11.33 -2.25
C LEU A 36 -9.01 -12.42 -1.88
N GLN A 37 -8.66 -13.69 -2.04
CA GLN A 37 -9.44 -14.84 -1.56
C GLN A 37 -9.65 -14.80 -0.05
N VAL A 38 -8.58 -14.70 0.73
CA VAL A 38 -8.63 -14.68 2.20
C VAL A 38 -9.42 -13.47 2.71
N LEU A 39 -9.22 -12.30 2.08
CA LEU A 39 -10.00 -11.09 2.39
C LEU A 39 -11.48 -11.27 2.06
N GLY A 40 -11.82 -11.95 0.96
CA GLY A 40 -13.19 -12.34 0.65
C GLY A 40 -13.76 -13.28 1.70
N LEU A 41 -13.08 -14.40 1.96
CA LEU A 41 -13.52 -15.49 2.84
C LEU A 41 -13.83 -15.02 4.27
N TYR A 42 -12.99 -14.15 4.84
CA TYR A 42 -13.21 -13.61 6.18
C TYR A 42 -13.96 -12.27 6.17
N GLY A 43 -13.81 -11.47 5.13
CA GLY A 43 -14.43 -10.15 5.05
C GLY A 43 -15.93 -10.21 4.84
N THR A 44 -16.42 -11.08 3.95
CA THR A 44 -17.86 -11.22 3.67
C THR A 44 -18.69 -11.66 4.89
N PRO A 45 -18.29 -12.66 5.73
CA PRO A 45 -19.05 -13.00 6.93
C PRO A 45 -18.98 -11.90 8.00
N ILE A 46 -17.87 -11.16 8.09
CA ILE A 46 -17.77 -10.02 9.01
C ILE A 46 -18.74 -8.91 8.59
N VAL A 47 -18.78 -8.56 7.30
CA VAL A 47 -19.70 -7.55 6.78
C VAL A 47 -21.15 -8.00 6.94
N LEU A 48 -21.45 -9.30 6.71
CA LEU A 48 -22.75 -9.89 6.98
C LEU A 48 -23.15 -9.71 8.45
N LEU A 49 -22.26 -10.05 9.40
CA LEU A 49 -22.50 -9.89 10.83
C LEU A 49 -22.73 -8.42 11.21
N LEU A 50 -21.90 -7.51 10.71
CA LEU A 50 -22.05 -6.08 10.97
C LEU A 50 -23.37 -5.54 10.39
N LEU A 51 -23.79 -6.00 9.21
CA LEU A 51 -25.07 -5.64 8.62
C LEU A 51 -26.23 -6.13 9.49
N ILE A 52 -26.18 -7.37 9.97
CA ILE A 52 -27.21 -7.94 10.85
C ILE A 52 -27.27 -7.18 12.18
N LEU A 53 -26.12 -6.92 12.80
CA LEU A 53 -26.03 -6.18 14.06
C LEU A 53 -26.49 -4.74 13.89
N SER A 54 -26.12 -4.08 12.79
CA SER A 54 -26.56 -2.73 12.48
C SER A 54 -28.07 -2.68 12.25
N TRP A 55 -28.63 -3.63 11.50
CA TRP A 55 -30.07 -3.73 11.27
C TRP A 55 -30.84 -3.99 12.57
N ALA A 56 -30.38 -4.92 13.40
CA ALA A 56 -30.96 -5.21 14.71
C ALA A 56 -30.84 -4.01 15.66
N GLY A 57 -29.69 -3.34 15.68
CA GLY A 57 -29.45 -2.13 16.47
C GLY A 57 -30.36 -0.98 16.03
N LEU A 58 -30.50 -0.77 14.73
CA LEU A 58 -31.36 0.27 14.14
C LEU A 58 -32.84 0.04 14.51
N LYS A 59 -33.30 -1.22 14.47
CA LYS A 59 -34.62 -1.60 14.98
C LYS A 59 -34.78 -1.21 16.44
N VAL A 60 -33.86 -1.64 17.30
CA VAL A 60 -33.95 -1.42 18.75
C VAL A 60 -33.86 0.08 19.10
N PHE A 61 -33.03 0.86 18.41
CA PHE A 61 -32.81 2.27 18.72
C PHE A 61 -33.90 3.21 18.20
N ILE A 62 -34.39 2.97 16.97
CA ILE A 62 -35.27 3.93 16.28
C ILE A 62 -36.72 3.44 16.27
N TRP A 63 -36.94 2.14 16.08
CA TRP A 63 -38.27 1.53 15.92
C TRP A 63 -38.54 0.49 17.00
N LEU A 64 -38.25 0.81 18.26
CA LEU A 64 -38.41 -0.12 19.37
C LEU A 64 -39.85 -0.66 19.51
N HIS A 65 -40.83 0.21 19.26
CA HIS A 65 -42.26 -0.06 19.42
C HIS A 65 -43.07 0.07 18.11
N GLY A 66 -42.40 0.28 16.98
CA GLY A 66 -43.05 0.49 15.68
C GLY A 66 -42.49 -0.43 14.61
N ASP A 67 -43.24 -0.63 13.54
CA ASP A 67 -42.74 -1.41 12.40
C ASP A 67 -41.68 -0.63 11.63
N ILE A 68 -40.61 -1.33 11.23
CA ILE A 68 -39.60 -0.78 10.33
C ILE A 68 -40.28 -0.51 8.98
N PRO A 69 -40.05 0.67 8.35
CA PRO A 69 -40.54 0.93 7.00
C PRO A 69 -40.19 -0.22 6.04
N SER A 70 -41.16 -0.71 5.27
CA SER A 70 -41.02 -1.90 4.41
C SER A 70 -39.85 -1.79 3.42
N ALA A 71 -39.56 -0.59 2.93
CA ALA A 71 -38.42 -0.32 2.07
C ALA A 71 -37.08 -0.59 2.77
N VAL A 72 -36.91 -0.13 4.02
CA VAL A 72 -35.68 -0.33 4.81
C VAL A 72 -35.50 -1.81 5.15
N ASN A 73 -36.58 -2.47 5.55
CA ASN A 73 -36.57 -3.90 5.85
C ASN A 73 -36.21 -4.74 4.61
N GLY A 74 -36.79 -4.43 3.46
CA GLY A 74 -36.51 -5.11 2.19
C GLY A 74 -35.05 -4.97 1.75
N ILE A 75 -34.47 -3.76 1.84
CA ILE A 75 -33.07 -3.52 1.47
C ILE A 75 -32.11 -4.29 2.40
N CYS A 76 -32.33 -4.23 3.72
CA CYS A 76 -31.50 -4.95 4.68
C CYS A 76 -31.61 -6.47 4.47
N PHE A 77 -32.82 -6.99 4.30
CA PHE A 77 -33.04 -8.42 4.07
C PHE A 77 -32.39 -8.90 2.76
N ALA A 78 -32.58 -8.18 1.65
CA ALA A 78 -31.94 -8.51 0.38
C ALA A 78 -30.40 -8.49 0.51
N GLY A 79 -29.84 -7.51 1.21
CA GLY A 79 -28.41 -7.43 1.49
C GLY A 79 -27.89 -8.62 2.29
N ILE A 80 -28.62 -9.04 3.34
CA ILE A 80 -28.30 -10.23 4.14
C ILE A 80 -28.30 -11.49 3.26
N VAL A 81 -29.33 -11.70 2.45
CA VAL A 81 -29.44 -12.89 1.59
C VAL A 81 -28.30 -12.94 0.58
N ILE A 82 -27.99 -11.82 -0.09
CA ILE A 82 -26.90 -11.74 -1.07
C ILE A 82 -25.56 -12.05 -0.40
N LEU A 83 -25.28 -11.45 0.76
CA LEU A 83 -24.03 -11.68 1.48
C LEU A 83 -23.94 -13.11 2.04
N ALA A 84 -25.05 -13.71 2.48
CA ALA A 84 -25.10 -15.09 2.94
C ALA A 84 -24.80 -16.07 1.80
N LEU A 85 -25.40 -15.85 0.62
CA LEU A 85 -25.11 -16.63 -0.59
C LEU A 85 -23.66 -16.47 -1.03
N ALA A 86 -23.13 -15.24 -1.02
CA ALA A 86 -21.74 -14.98 -1.36
C ALA A 86 -20.77 -15.67 -0.38
N THR A 87 -21.06 -15.62 0.92
CA THR A 87 -20.28 -16.31 1.96
C THR A 87 -20.30 -17.82 1.72
N GLY A 88 -21.48 -18.41 1.49
CA GLY A 88 -21.63 -19.83 1.20
C GLY A 88 -20.87 -20.27 -0.05
N ALA A 89 -20.96 -19.51 -1.14
CA ALA A 89 -20.22 -19.77 -2.37
C ALA A 89 -18.70 -19.67 -2.18
N GLN A 90 -18.22 -18.70 -1.40
CA GLN A 90 -16.79 -18.56 -1.10
C GLN A 90 -16.24 -19.68 -0.22
N PHE A 91 -17.00 -20.12 0.78
CA PHE A 91 -16.64 -21.27 1.60
C PHE A 91 -16.61 -22.55 0.77
N TYR A 92 -17.62 -22.77 -0.09
CA TYR A 92 -17.64 -23.93 -1.00
C TYR A 92 -16.40 -23.94 -1.91
N ALA A 93 -16.07 -22.80 -2.50
CA ALA A 93 -14.90 -22.69 -3.39
C ALA A 93 -13.57 -22.87 -2.64
N GLU A 94 -13.47 -22.58 -1.35
CA GLU A 94 -12.23 -22.81 -0.56
C GLU A 94 -11.98 -24.30 -0.28
N PHE A 95 -13.04 -25.11 -0.20
CA PHE A 95 -12.93 -26.56 0.02
C PHE A 95 -12.80 -27.37 -1.28
N ASP A 96 -13.01 -26.74 -2.43
CA ASP A 96 -12.86 -27.36 -3.74
C ASP A 96 -11.48 -27.04 -4.35
N SER A 97 -10.61 -28.04 -4.39
CA SER A 97 -9.25 -27.89 -4.91
C SER A 97 -9.20 -27.70 -6.43
N GLU A 98 -10.29 -28.00 -7.15
CA GLU A 98 -10.34 -27.88 -8.61
C GLU A 98 -10.51 -26.42 -9.07
N ILE A 99 -11.03 -25.56 -8.19
CA ILE A 99 -11.31 -24.14 -8.49
C ILE A 99 -10.10 -23.25 -8.18
N TRP A 100 -9.30 -23.60 -7.16
CA TRP A 100 -8.16 -22.81 -6.73
C TRP A 100 -6.91 -23.67 -6.50
N GLU A 101 -5.89 -23.43 -7.32
CA GLU A 101 -4.60 -24.13 -7.33
C GLU A 101 -3.85 -24.04 -5.99
N ASP A 102 -4.05 -22.95 -5.22
CA ASP A 102 -3.40 -22.69 -3.93
C ASP A 102 -4.36 -22.82 -2.72
N SER A 103 -5.45 -23.59 -2.83
CA SER A 103 -6.42 -23.80 -1.74
C SER A 103 -5.73 -24.33 -0.47
N GLY A 104 -6.11 -23.80 0.70
CA GLY A 104 -5.49 -24.18 1.99
C GLY A 104 -4.06 -23.67 2.25
N THR A 105 -3.37 -23.06 1.27
CA THR A 105 -2.05 -22.47 1.52
C THR A 105 -2.17 -21.14 2.28
N SER A 106 -1.24 -20.89 3.22
CA SER A 106 -1.23 -19.63 3.96
C SER A 106 -0.45 -18.55 3.20
N VAL A 107 -0.96 -17.30 3.23
CA VAL A 107 -0.25 -16.14 2.65
C VAL A 107 1.16 -15.98 3.24
N ARG A 108 1.37 -16.43 4.49
CA ARG A 108 2.68 -16.41 5.15
C ARG A 108 3.65 -17.43 4.53
N GLY A 109 3.16 -18.61 4.15
CA GLY A 109 3.94 -19.62 3.45
C GLY A 109 4.45 -19.11 2.10
N LEU A 110 3.55 -18.58 1.27
CA LEU A 110 3.93 -17.99 -0.02
C LEU A 110 4.91 -16.81 0.12
N LYS A 111 4.74 -15.97 1.15
CA LYS A 111 5.70 -14.89 1.46
C LYS A 111 7.07 -15.43 1.88
N LEU A 112 7.09 -16.54 2.63
CA LEU A 112 8.33 -17.18 3.04
C LEU A 112 9.05 -17.78 1.83
N GLU A 113 8.33 -18.45 0.93
CA GLU A 113 8.89 -18.98 -0.31
C GLU A 113 9.46 -17.87 -1.20
N LEU A 114 8.73 -16.77 -1.35
CA LEU A 114 9.22 -15.59 -2.05
C LEU A 114 10.51 -15.04 -1.40
N ALA A 115 10.53 -14.91 -0.06
CA ALA A 115 11.71 -14.41 0.65
C ALA A 115 12.90 -15.36 0.52
N LEU A 116 12.68 -16.68 0.55
CA LEU A 116 13.72 -17.70 0.36
C LEU A 116 14.26 -17.69 -1.07
N ALA A 117 13.40 -17.52 -2.08
CA ALA A 117 13.82 -17.36 -3.47
C ALA A 117 14.68 -16.09 -3.63
N GLU A 118 14.24 -14.97 -3.06
CA GLU A 118 15.00 -13.71 -3.01
C GLU A 118 16.36 -13.85 -2.32
N GLU A 119 16.41 -14.55 -1.19
CA GLU A 119 17.64 -14.73 -0.43
C GLU A 119 18.64 -15.65 -1.15
N ARG A 120 18.17 -16.73 -1.79
CA ARG A 120 19.02 -17.63 -2.60
C ARG A 120 19.75 -16.85 -3.69
N HIS A 121 19.02 -16.00 -4.41
CA HIS A 121 19.60 -15.16 -5.44
C HIS A 121 20.62 -14.15 -4.89
N VAL A 122 20.33 -13.54 -3.74
CA VAL A 122 21.27 -12.63 -3.07
C VAL A 122 22.53 -13.37 -2.63
N LEU A 123 22.40 -14.59 -2.11
CA LEU A 123 23.55 -15.41 -1.69
C LEU A 123 24.43 -15.81 -2.86
N GLU A 124 23.84 -16.18 -3.98
CA GLU A 124 24.55 -16.49 -5.22
C GLU A 124 25.31 -15.29 -5.78
N ILE A 125 24.71 -14.09 -5.73
CA ILE A 125 25.38 -12.82 -6.08
C ILE A 125 26.50 -12.48 -5.08
N ARG A 126 26.28 -12.68 -3.77
CA ARG A 126 27.26 -12.36 -2.71
C ARG A 126 28.51 -13.24 -2.79
N GLN A 127 28.37 -14.53 -3.12
CA GLN A 127 29.52 -15.43 -3.28
C GLN A 127 30.51 -14.95 -4.35
N ARG A 128 30.08 -14.10 -5.28
CA ARG A 128 30.92 -13.54 -6.35
C ARG A 128 31.42 -12.11 -6.11
N THR A 129 31.34 -11.56 -4.88
CA THR A 129 31.67 -10.15 -4.50
C THR A 129 32.10 -9.30 -5.70
N PRO A 130 31.12 -8.79 -6.47
CA PRO A 130 31.43 -8.23 -7.77
C PRO A 130 32.35 -7.01 -7.63
N PRO A 131 33.24 -6.77 -8.60
CA PRO A 131 34.01 -5.53 -8.64
C PRO A 131 33.07 -4.31 -8.52
N PRO A 132 33.56 -3.18 -8.00
CA PRO A 132 32.72 -2.01 -7.69
C PRO A 132 31.87 -1.51 -8.88
N GLN A 133 32.35 -1.70 -10.11
CA GLN A 133 31.63 -1.33 -11.34
C GLN A 133 30.35 -2.16 -11.53
N ASP A 134 30.42 -3.47 -11.34
CA ASP A 134 29.27 -4.38 -11.44
C ASP A 134 28.24 -4.11 -10.33
N ARG A 135 28.70 -3.66 -9.16
CA ARG A 135 27.81 -3.19 -8.09
C ARG A 135 27.07 -1.91 -8.45
N GLN A 136 27.73 -0.96 -9.10
CA GLN A 136 27.08 0.26 -9.58
C GLN A 136 26.11 -0.02 -10.73
N ALA A 137 26.47 -0.93 -11.64
CA ALA A 137 25.60 -1.35 -12.73
C ALA A 137 24.34 -2.08 -12.22
N SER A 138 24.49 -3.02 -11.30
CA SER A 138 23.35 -3.69 -10.65
C SER A 138 22.52 -2.75 -9.77
N TYR A 139 23.14 -1.73 -9.17
CA TYR A 139 22.43 -0.66 -8.47
C TYR A 139 21.52 0.13 -9.43
N LYS A 140 22.05 0.53 -10.59
CA LYS A 140 21.27 1.18 -11.67
C LYS A 140 20.04 0.35 -12.06
N GLU A 141 20.20 -0.95 -12.21
CA GLU A 141 19.12 -1.85 -12.62
C GLU A 141 17.99 -1.96 -11.57
N LYS A 142 18.31 -1.84 -10.28
CA LYS A 142 17.32 -1.92 -9.19
C LYS A 142 16.54 -0.62 -8.96
N LEU A 143 17.09 0.52 -9.35
CA LEU A 143 16.49 1.82 -9.05
C LEU A 143 15.09 2.07 -9.61
N PRO A 144 14.74 1.66 -10.85
CA PRO A 144 13.38 1.83 -11.36
C PRO A 144 12.31 1.15 -10.48
N ALA A 145 12.65 -0.01 -9.90
CA ALA A 145 11.76 -0.70 -8.97
C ALA A 145 11.60 0.09 -7.66
N GLU A 146 12.67 0.71 -7.17
CA GLU A 146 12.59 1.58 -5.99
C GLU A 146 11.83 2.88 -6.23
N VAL A 147 12.01 3.53 -7.38
CA VAL A 147 11.20 4.70 -7.78
C VAL A 147 9.71 4.32 -7.79
N SER A 148 9.39 3.15 -8.33
CA SER A 148 8.03 2.63 -8.34
C SER A 148 7.49 2.42 -6.92
N ARG A 149 8.32 1.90 -6.00
CA ARG A 149 7.97 1.76 -4.58
C ARG A 149 7.72 3.12 -3.92
N LEU A 150 8.60 4.10 -4.09
CA LEU A 150 8.43 5.45 -3.53
C LEU A 150 7.13 6.11 -4.01
N ARG A 151 6.78 5.94 -5.29
CA ARG A 151 5.50 6.42 -5.86
C ARG A 151 4.29 5.69 -5.25
N GLN A 152 4.38 4.38 -5.03
CA GLN A 152 3.33 3.62 -4.37
C GLN A 152 3.12 4.08 -2.92
N ASP A 153 4.21 4.28 -2.18
CA ASP A 153 4.18 4.78 -0.81
C ASP A 153 3.59 6.21 -0.76
N SER A 154 4.01 7.09 -1.68
CA SER A 154 3.39 8.42 -1.84
C SER A 154 1.87 8.34 -2.09
N ALA A 155 1.45 7.47 -3.03
CA ALA A 155 0.04 7.28 -3.34
C ALA A 155 -0.76 6.71 -2.15
N HIS A 156 -0.14 5.88 -1.30
CA HIS A 156 -0.74 5.42 -0.06
C HIS A 156 -1.01 6.58 0.90
N TYR A 157 0.01 7.42 1.20
CA TYR A 157 -0.16 8.57 2.08
C TYR A 157 -1.14 9.61 1.53
N ARG A 158 -1.17 9.83 0.21
CA ARG A 158 -2.17 10.70 -0.44
C ARG A 158 -3.59 10.18 -0.25
N ARG A 159 -3.80 8.86 -0.40
CA ARG A 159 -5.11 8.23 -0.14
C ARG A 159 -5.53 8.36 1.31
N LEU A 160 -4.60 8.18 2.26
CA LEU A 160 -4.87 8.36 3.68
C LEU A 160 -5.28 9.81 3.99
N HIS A 161 -4.56 10.79 3.45
CA HIS A 161 -4.91 12.21 3.60
C HIS A 161 -6.31 12.52 3.05
N LEU A 162 -6.61 12.04 1.83
CA LEU A 162 -7.93 12.22 1.21
C LEU A 162 -9.04 11.57 2.04
N LEU A 163 -8.80 10.38 2.60
CA LEU A 163 -9.75 9.69 3.46
C LEU A 163 -10.04 10.49 4.74
N MET A 164 -9.00 10.98 5.42
CA MET A 164 -9.16 11.83 6.61
C MET A 164 -9.96 13.09 6.27
N GLN A 165 -9.67 13.72 5.12
CA GLN A 165 -10.37 14.92 4.68
C GLN A 165 -11.85 14.65 4.35
N TRP A 166 -12.16 13.54 3.68
CA TRP A 166 -13.54 13.13 3.44
C TRP A 166 -14.30 12.85 4.72
N LEU A 167 -13.68 12.17 5.70
CA LEU A 167 -14.31 11.93 7.00
C LEU A 167 -14.60 13.24 7.74
N LEU A 168 -13.71 14.24 7.66
CA LEU A 168 -13.94 15.57 8.23
C LEU A 168 -15.11 16.29 7.56
N PHE A 169 -15.20 16.26 6.23
CA PHE A 169 -16.31 16.86 5.50
C PHE A 169 -17.64 16.19 5.81
N VAL A 170 -17.69 14.85 5.79
CA VAL A 170 -18.90 14.08 6.11
C VAL A 170 -19.34 14.31 7.55
N SER A 171 -18.40 14.28 8.51
CA SER A 171 -18.74 14.51 9.93
C SER A 171 -19.25 15.93 10.17
N SER A 172 -18.61 16.93 9.56
CA SER A 172 -19.05 18.33 9.65
C SER A 172 -20.43 18.54 9.04
N ALA A 173 -20.70 17.95 7.87
CA ALA A 173 -22.01 18.00 7.23
C ALA A 173 -23.08 17.27 8.06
N ALA A 174 -22.74 16.12 8.66
CA ALA A 174 -23.63 15.37 9.53
C ALA A 174 -23.99 16.16 10.81
N ILE A 175 -23.04 16.87 11.42
CA ILE A 175 -23.30 17.76 12.57
C ILE A 175 -24.34 18.81 12.17
N ALA A 176 -24.18 19.47 11.02
CA ALA A 176 -25.12 20.47 10.55
C ALA A 176 -26.52 19.88 10.31
N ALA A 177 -26.61 18.70 9.70
CA ALA A 177 -27.87 18.01 9.44
C ALA A 177 -28.60 17.60 10.73
N VAL A 178 -27.88 17.03 11.71
CA VAL A 178 -28.45 16.64 13.01
C VAL A 178 -28.87 17.87 13.81
N THR A 179 -28.10 18.96 13.74
CA THR A 179 -28.44 20.23 14.41
C THR A 179 -29.67 20.90 13.80
N ALA A 180 -29.87 20.78 12.49
CA ALA A 180 -31.04 21.32 11.80
C ALA A 180 -32.35 20.59 12.19
N TRP A 181 -32.26 19.36 12.71
CA TRP A 181 -33.40 18.65 13.28
C TRP A 181 -33.79 19.29 14.62
N TYR A 182 -34.84 20.10 14.63
CA TYR A 182 -35.28 20.84 15.82
C TYR A 182 -35.65 19.90 16.98
N ASP A 183 -35.18 20.26 18.18
CA ASP A 183 -35.22 19.47 19.43
C ASP A 183 -34.92 17.97 19.24
N PRO A 184 -33.64 17.62 18.96
CA PRO A 184 -33.28 16.23 18.71
C PRO A 184 -33.63 15.40 19.96
N PRO A 185 -34.43 14.32 19.82
CA PRO A 185 -34.71 13.43 20.94
C PRO A 185 -33.39 12.92 21.54
N GLN A 186 -33.36 12.61 22.83
CA GLN A 186 -32.14 12.24 23.59
C GLN A 186 -31.08 11.38 22.84
N PRO A 187 -31.41 10.37 22.00
CA PRO A 187 -30.40 9.65 21.21
C PRO A 187 -29.59 10.53 20.24
N ALA A 188 -30.19 11.56 19.63
CA ALA A 188 -29.52 12.42 18.66
C ALA A 188 -28.49 13.38 19.30
N LYS A 189 -28.61 13.69 20.60
CA LYS A 189 -27.57 14.43 21.35
C LYS A 189 -26.28 13.60 21.48
N GLY A 190 -26.41 12.29 21.68
CA GLY A 190 -25.27 11.36 21.69
C GLY A 190 -24.55 11.30 20.33
N VAL A 191 -25.31 11.36 19.23
CA VAL A 191 -24.76 11.41 17.86
C VAL A 191 -23.93 12.67 17.65
N LEU A 192 -24.40 13.84 18.09
CA LEU A 192 -23.64 15.10 18.00
C LEU A 192 -22.30 15.03 18.75
N ILE A 193 -22.31 14.48 19.97
CA ILE A 193 -21.09 14.29 20.77
C ILE A 193 -20.12 13.35 20.05
N GLY A 194 -20.61 12.23 19.51
CA GLY A 194 -19.79 11.27 18.77
C GLY A 194 -19.18 11.86 17.49
N LEU A 195 -19.95 12.64 16.73
CA LEU A 195 -19.46 13.33 15.54
C LEU A 195 -18.40 14.39 15.89
N GLY A 196 -18.62 15.18 16.94
CA GLY A 196 -17.64 16.17 17.42
C GLY A 196 -16.33 15.55 17.92
N PHE A 197 -16.43 14.43 18.64
CA PHE A 197 -15.27 13.63 19.02
C PHE A 197 -14.51 13.12 17.80
N THR A 198 -15.22 12.60 16.80
CA THR A 198 -14.64 12.09 15.55
C THR A 198 -13.85 13.17 14.81
N VAL A 199 -14.43 14.38 14.67
CA VAL A 199 -13.75 15.53 14.07
C VAL A 199 -12.46 15.87 14.83
N THR A 200 -12.51 15.92 16.16
CA THR A 200 -11.35 16.21 17.01
C THR A 200 -10.23 15.18 16.80
N VAL A 201 -10.55 13.89 16.85
CA VAL A 201 -9.58 12.80 16.68
C VAL A 201 -8.95 12.84 15.28
N ILE A 202 -9.74 13.00 14.23
CA ILE A 202 -9.21 13.04 12.86
C ILE A 202 -8.33 14.26 12.66
N THR A 203 -8.71 15.42 13.21
CA THR A 203 -7.91 16.65 13.11
C THR A 203 -6.56 16.49 13.81
N ALA A 204 -6.55 15.93 15.02
CA ALA A 204 -5.32 15.62 15.75
C ALA A 204 -4.44 14.61 15.00
N ALA A 205 -5.04 13.55 14.47
CA ALA A 205 -4.32 12.53 13.70
C ALA A 205 -3.73 13.11 12.41
N ALA A 206 -4.49 13.91 11.66
CA ALA A 206 -4.02 14.54 10.43
C ALA A 206 -2.85 15.51 10.68
N GLY A 207 -2.92 16.28 11.78
CA GLY A 207 -1.85 17.18 12.20
C GLY A 207 -0.60 16.45 12.71
N TYR A 208 -0.77 15.33 13.42
CA TYR A 208 0.35 14.55 13.97
C TYR A 208 1.08 13.73 12.89
N PHE A 209 0.35 12.95 12.09
CA PHE A 209 0.96 12.06 11.11
C PHE A 209 1.46 12.77 9.85
N LYS A 210 0.93 13.98 9.57
CA LYS A 210 1.28 14.81 8.40
C LYS A 210 1.32 14.01 7.08
N PRO A 211 0.28 13.23 6.74
CA PRO A 211 0.31 12.34 5.58
C PRO A 211 0.51 13.08 4.25
N ARG A 212 0.06 14.33 4.15
CA ARG A 212 0.27 15.18 2.98
C ARG A 212 1.75 15.49 2.73
N GLU A 213 2.50 15.84 3.79
CA GLU A 213 3.92 16.20 3.69
C GLU A 213 4.76 14.97 3.32
N ARG A 214 4.49 13.82 3.94
CA ARG A 214 5.13 12.53 3.59
C ARG A 214 4.88 12.16 2.12
N ALA A 215 3.64 12.25 1.67
CA ALA A 215 3.28 11.95 0.28
C ALA A 215 4.06 12.83 -0.71
N PHE A 216 4.16 14.13 -0.42
CA PHE A 216 4.88 15.08 -1.26
C PHE A 216 6.39 14.79 -1.30
N ASN A 217 7.02 14.59 -0.14
CA ASN A 217 8.45 14.32 -0.04
C ASN A 217 8.85 13.03 -0.79
N LEU A 218 8.06 11.96 -0.64
CA LEU A 218 8.30 10.69 -1.34
C LEU A 218 8.18 10.84 -2.86
N GLN A 219 7.15 11.55 -3.33
CA GLN A 219 6.96 11.80 -4.75
C GLN A 219 8.11 12.64 -5.33
N GLN A 220 8.51 13.70 -4.61
CA GLN A 220 9.63 14.55 -5.01
C GLN A 220 10.92 13.76 -5.15
N THR A 221 11.25 12.92 -4.15
CA THR A 221 12.44 12.05 -4.23
C THR A 221 12.34 11.06 -5.38
N ALA A 222 11.17 10.45 -5.61
CA ALA A 222 10.97 9.53 -6.73
C ALA A 222 11.20 10.21 -8.09
N ASP A 223 10.68 11.43 -8.26
CA ASP A 223 10.80 12.18 -9.50
C ASP A 223 12.24 12.69 -9.71
N SER A 224 12.93 13.14 -8.66
CA SER A 224 14.36 13.49 -8.74
C SER A 224 15.22 12.29 -9.13
N ILE A 225 15.03 11.13 -8.51
CA ILE A 225 15.78 9.91 -8.88
C ILE A 225 15.47 9.52 -10.34
N GLN A 226 14.21 9.57 -10.76
CA GLN A 226 13.82 9.27 -12.13
C GLN A 226 14.48 10.21 -13.15
N GLN A 227 14.58 11.50 -12.84
CA GLN A 227 15.29 12.46 -13.70
C GLN A 227 16.76 12.06 -13.87
N HIS A 228 17.44 11.64 -12.81
CA HIS A 228 18.83 11.18 -12.90
C HIS A 228 18.97 9.86 -13.68
N ILE A 229 18.01 8.93 -13.54
CA ILE A 229 17.98 7.69 -14.35
C ILE A 229 17.87 8.06 -15.83
N THR A 230 16.89 8.89 -16.20
CA THR A 230 16.69 9.32 -17.58
C THR A 230 17.92 10.08 -18.11
N ALA A 231 18.53 10.94 -17.31
CA ALA A 231 19.73 11.69 -17.72
C ALA A 231 20.92 10.76 -18.00
N LEU A 232 21.09 9.72 -17.18
CA LEU A 232 22.15 8.71 -17.35
C LEU A 232 21.90 7.86 -18.61
N GLU A 233 20.66 7.42 -18.84
CA GLU A 233 20.27 6.65 -20.02
C GLU A 233 20.44 7.43 -21.33
N LEU A 234 20.14 8.73 -21.30
CA LEU A 234 20.32 9.62 -22.45
C LEU A 234 21.77 10.12 -22.62
N GLY A 235 22.65 9.89 -21.65
CA GLY A 235 24.03 10.39 -21.68
C GLY A 235 24.14 11.92 -21.68
N ILE A 236 23.14 12.60 -21.12
CA ILE A 236 23.10 14.06 -21.03
C ILE A 236 23.66 14.55 -19.69
N ALA A 237 23.98 15.84 -19.60
CA ALA A 237 24.49 16.43 -18.36
C ALA A 237 23.55 16.11 -17.17
N PRO A 238 24.09 15.69 -16.01
CA PRO A 238 25.51 15.66 -15.62
C PRO A 238 26.27 14.37 -16.01
N TYR A 239 25.66 13.42 -16.72
CA TYR A 239 26.21 12.08 -17.03
C TYR A 239 26.73 11.95 -18.46
N ASN A 240 27.51 12.93 -18.91
CA ASN A 240 28.05 13.00 -20.28
C ASN A 240 29.56 12.72 -20.36
N ALA A 241 30.15 12.11 -19.33
CA ALA A 241 31.57 11.78 -19.35
C ALA A 241 31.86 10.69 -20.40
N PRO A 242 33.04 10.71 -21.04
CA PRO A 242 33.42 9.72 -22.05
C PRO A 242 33.64 8.31 -21.48
N GLN A 243 33.87 8.20 -20.17
CA GLN A 243 34.02 6.93 -19.47
C GLN A 243 32.73 6.62 -18.68
N GLU A 244 32.06 5.52 -19.03
CA GLU A 244 30.81 5.09 -18.38
C GLU A 244 30.99 4.89 -16.86
N LYS A 245 32.15 4.40 -16.43
CA LYS A 245 32.48 4.22 -15.01
C LYS A 245 32.33 5.52 -14.20
N VAL A 246 32.76 6.65 -14.77
CA VAL A 246 32.68 7.96 -14.10
C VAL A 246 31.22 8.39 -13.97
N ASN A 247 30.41 8.16 -15.01
CA ASN A 247 28.97 8.45 -14.97
C ASN A 247 28.23 7.58 -13.94
N LEU A 248 28.56 6.28 -13.86
CA LEU A 248 27.97 5.36 -12.89
C LEU A 248 28.34 5.70 -11.45
N GLU A 249 29.58 6.11 -11.20
CA GLU A 249 30.03 6.56 -9.88
C GLU A 249 29.35 7.86 -9.45
N LEU A 250 29.28 8.85 -10.34
CA LEU A 250 28.57 10.10 -10.09
C LEU A 250 27.08 9.83 -9.83
N PHE A 251 26.46 8.99 -10.64
CA PHE A 251 25.05 8.63 -10.51
C PHE A 251 24.76 7.95 -9.17
N ALA A 252 25.54 6.93 -8.80
CA ALA A 252 25.40 6.27 -7.51
C ALA A 252 25.55 7.25 -6.34
N THR A 253 26.53 8.15 -6.41
CA THR A 253 26.77 9.18 -5.39
C THR A 253 25.59 10.14 -5.27
N THR A 254 25.07 10.65 -6.39
CA THR A 254 23.92 11.56 -6.39
C THR A 254 22.66 10.91 -5.83
N VAL A 255 22.36 9.67 -6.25
CA VAL A 255 21.16 8.96 -5.77
C VAL A 255 21.25 8.64 -4.28
N GLU A 256 22.41 8.24 -3.78
CA GLU A 256 22.60 8.05 -2.33
C GLU A 256 22.48 9.37 -1.55
N GLY A 257 22.91 10.49 -2.13
CA GLY A 257 22.65 11.83 -1.60
C GLY A 257 21.14 12.11 -1.46
N LEU A 258 20.36 11.88 -2.52
CA LEU A 258 18.90 12.05 -2.50
C LEU A 258 18.22 11.16 -1.45
N ARG A 259 18.70 9.92 -1.25
CA ARG A 259 18.21 9.01 -0.21
C ARG A 259 18.57 9.48 1.20
N ALA A 260 19.77 10.02 1.39
CA ALA A 260 20.17 10.61 2.67
C ALA A 260 19.28 11.81 3.01
N GLU A 261 19.06 12.71 2.05
CA GLU A 261 18.14 13.85 2.22
C GLU A 261 16.71 13.40 2.54
N GLN A 262 16.21 12.38 1.83
CA GLN A 262 14.86 11.83 2.09
C GLN A 262 14.76 11.27 3.51
N ARG A 263 15.76 10.52 3.98
CA ARG A 263 15.82 10.03 5.37
C ARG A 263 15.82 11.16 6.39
N MET A 264 16.56 12.24 6.12
CA MET A 264 16.56 13.43 6.98
C MET A 264 15.18 14.12 7.00
N ARG A 265 14.51 14.26 5.84
CA ARG A 265 13.16 14.83 5.77
C ARG A 265 12.15 13.99 6.55
N GLU A 266 12.18 12.66 6.44
CA GLU A 266 11.31 11.78 7.23
C GLU A 266 11.59 11.92 8.74
N GLN A 267 12.85 11.97 9.15
CA GLN A 267 13.21 12.20 10.56
C GLN A 267 12.72 13.56 11.08
N GLN A 268 12.77 14.61 10.25
CA GLN A 268 12.23 15.93 10.61
C GLN A 268 10.70 15.91 10.77
N LEU A 269 9.99 15.05 10.04
CA LEU A 269 8.54 14.89 10.19
C LEU A 269 8.15 14.15 11.47
N ASP A 270 9.01 13.24 11.95
CA ASP A 270 8.78 12.48 13.18
C ASP A 270 9.17 13.24 14.45
N GLN A 271 10.02 14.26 14.34
CA GLN A 271 10.36 15.11 15.49
C GLN A 271 9.15 15.99 15.87
N PRO A 272 8.71 15.95 17.14
CA PRO A 272 7.71 16.89 17.60
C PRO A 272 8.26 18.31 17.43
N GLN A 273 7.47 19.22 16.86
CA GLN A 273 7.81 20.65 16.79
C GLN A 273 7.75 21.28 18.20
N GLN A 274 8.59 20.82 19.12
CA GLN A 274 8.87 21.51 20.37
C GLN A 274 9.78 22.69 20.03
N GLY A 275 9.22 23.84 19.69
CA GLY A 275 10.05 25.05 19.50
C GLY A 275 9.50 26.21 18.67
N GLN A 276 8.19 26.33 18.42
CA GLN A 276 7.62 27.54 17.81
C GLN A 276 6.52 28.22 18.65
N GLN A 277 6.40 27.91 19.94
CA GLN A 277 5.83 28.87 20.87
C GLN A 277 6.88 29.94 21.15
N GLN A 278 6.95 30.92 20.25
CA GLN A 278 7.54 32.21 20.56
C GLN A 278 6.84 32.75 21.81
N VAL A 279 7.63 32.94 22.85
CA VAL A 279 7.28 33.77 24.00
C VAL A 279 6.98 35.16 23.43
N ILE A 280 5.72 35.58 23.49
CA ILE A 280 5.29 36.98 23.36
C ILE A 280 4.71 37.37 24.72
#